data_AF-A0A7J2L426-F1
#
_entry.id   AF-A0A7J2L426-F1
#
_cell.length_a   1.000
_cell.length_b   1.000
_cell.length_c   1.000
_cell.angle_alpha   90.00
_cell.angle_beta   90.00
_cell.angle_gamma   90.00
#
_symmetry.space_group_name_H-M   'P 1'
#
loop_
_entity.id
_entity.type
_entity.pdbx_description
1 polymer ?
#
loop_
_entity_poly.entity_id
_entity_poly.type
_entity_poly.pdbx_seq_one_letter_code
_entity_poly.pdbx_strand_id
1 'polypeptide(L)'
;MSRLTRLLRRHIITDIYMGSTGDYYPPLYYALKEAGIRPHVMNAYKIRRLEPNKTDKKDAIWLLEVSESELFSDSYMPDDDIQALRFLIRKQMRLLTESAISGGRLTIFFGGLGFKQLTMRRSCGVEEANATTSST
;
A
#
# COMPACT_ATOMS: atom_id res chain seq x y z
N MET A 1 -11.31 -16.95 6.69
CA MET A 1 -10.05 -17.19 7.43
C MET A 1 -10.11 -18.33 8.44
N SER A 2 -11.26 -18.63 9.06
CA SER A 2 -11.43 -19.67 10.11
C SER A 2 -10.82 -21.05 9.82
N ARG A 3 -10.84 -21.53 8.57
CA ARG A 3 -10.23 -22.83 8.20
C ARG A 3 -8.71 -22.83 8.32
N LEU A 4 -8.05 -21.75 7.92
CA LEU A 4 -6.58 -21.62 7.97
C LEU A 4 -6.11 -21.57 9.41
N THR A 5 -6.73 -20.71 10.23
CA THR A 5 -6.39 -20.57 11.64
C THR A 5 -6.57 -21.86 12.43
N ARG A 6 -7.62 -22.64 12.13
CA ARG A 6 -7.81 -23.96 12.73
C ARG A 6 -6.69 -24.95 12.38
N LEU A 7 -6.23 -24.96 11.13
CA LEU A 7 -5.11 -25.82 10.72
C LEU A 7 -3.81 -25.40 11.41
N LEU A 8 -3.52 -24.09 11.46
CA LEU A 8 -2.33 -23.56 12.12
C LEU A 8 -2.31 -23.90 13.62
N ARG A 9 -3.44 -23.74 14.30
CA ARG A 9 -3.59 -24.13 15.71
C ARG A 9 -3.42 -25.63 15.93
N ARG A 10 -3.95 -26.47 15.03
CA ARG A 10 -3.79 -27.93 15.10
C ARG A 10 -2.32 -28.34 15.03
N HIS A 11 -1.50 -27.60 14.29
CA HIS A 11 -0.07 -27.84 14.14
C HIS A 11 0.80 -27.04 15.13
N ILE A 12 0.18 -26.33 16.09
CA ILE A 12 0.88 -25.54 17.13
C ILE A 12 1.86 -24.53 16.50
N ILE A 13 1.46 -23.91 15.38
CA ILE A 13 2.27 -22.90 14.70
C ILE A 13 2.03 -21.55 15.39
N THR A 14 3.10 -20.97 15.94
CA THR A 14 3.06 -19.69 16.68
C THR A 14 3.47 -18.49 15.84
N ASP A 15 4.44 -18.68 14.96
CA ASP A 15 5.09 -17.62 14.19
C ASP A 15 4.95 -17.91 12.70
N ILE A 16 4.59 -16.88 11.92
CA ILE A 16 4.36 -16.99 10.47
C ILE A 16 5.13 -15.90 9.76
N TYR A 17 5.95 -16.26 8.78
CA TYR A 17 6.73 -15.33 7.99
C TYR A 17 6.10 -15.15 6.61
N MET A 18 5.93 -13.90 6.19
CA MET A 18 5.33 -13.52 4.92
C MET A 18 6.22 -12.52 4.19
N GLY A 19 6.32 -12.63 2.86
CA GLY A 19 6.92 -11.58 2.05
C GLY A 19 5.95 -10.40 1.86
N SER A 20 6.46 -9.18 1.91
CA SER A 20 5.72 -7.95 1.60
C SER A 20 5.45 -7.77 0.10
N THR A 21 5.22 -8.87 -0.63
CA THR A 21 4.96 -8.87 -2.08
C THR A 21 3.46 -8.82 -2.35
N GLY A 22 3.03 -7.79 -3.09
CA GLY A 22 1.63 -7.63 -3.52
C GLY A 22 0.69 -7.20 -2.40
N ASP A 23 -0.60 -7.09 -2.72
CA ASP A 23 -1.63 -6.54 -1.82
C ASP A 23 -2.34 -7.61 -0.95
N TYR A 24 -1.89 -8.86 -1.00
CA TYR A 24 -2.55 -9.99 -0.33
C TYR A 24 -2.18 -10.13 1.15
N TYR A 25 -0.95 -9.74 1.52
CA TYR A 25 -0.46 -9.93 2.89
C TYR A 25 -1.18 -9.06 3.95
N PRO A 26 -1.65 -7.82 3.71
CA PRO A 26 -2.23 -7.00 4.77
C PRO A 26 -3.50 -7.64 5.37
N PRO A 27 -4.53 -8.06 4.60
CA PRO A 27 -5.70 -8.72 5.18
C PRO A 27 -5.36 -10.00 5.96
N LEU A 28 -4.37 -10.77 5.48
CA LEU A 28 -3.92 -11.99 6.14
C LEU A 28 -3.20 -11.68 7.46
N TYR A 29 -2.35 -10.66 7.49
CA TYR A 29 -1.65 -10.20 8.69
C TYR A 29 -2.62 -9.89 9.83
N TYR A 30 -3.62 -9.04 9.59
CA TYR A 30 -4.56 -8.66 10.65
C TYR A 30 -5.44 -9.84 11.09
N ALA A 31 -5.86 -10.70 10.16
CA ALA A 31 -6.64 -11.89 10.50
C ALA A 31 -5.85 -12.91 11.34
N LEU A 32 -4.53 -13.01 11.16
CA LEU A 32 -3.66 -13.86 11.97
C LEU A 32 -3.39 -13.23 13.34
N LYS A 33 -3.17 -11.91 13.38
CA LYS A 33 -3.00 -11.12 14.62
C LYS A 33 -4.22 -11.26 15.53
N GLU A 34 -5.42 -11.09 14.99
CA GLU A 34 -6.69 -11.27 15.71
C GLU A 34 -6.86 -12.70 16.26
N ALA A 35 -6.31 -13.69 15.56
CA ALA A 35 -6.36 -15.07 15.99
C ALA A 35 -5.31 -15.47 17.04
N GLY A 36 -4.48 -14.52 17.51
CA GLY A 36 -3.42 -14.75 18.50
C GLY A 36 -2.19 -15.47 17.93
N ILE A 37 -2.03 -15.49 16.61
CA ILE A 37 -0.83 -15.98 15.94
C ILE A 37 0.07 -14.76 15.67
N ARG A 38 1.40 -14.92 15.71
CA ARG A 38 2.35 -13.83 15.45
C ARG A 38 2.78 -13.81 13.97
N PRO A 39 2.18 -12.98 13.12
CA PRO A 39 2.67 -12.76 11.77
C PRO A 39 3.86 -11.80 11.74
N HIS A 40 4.83 -12.12 10.90
CA HIS A 40 6.01 -11.33 10.57
C HIS A 40 6.01 -11.06 9.07
N VAL A 41 6.18 -9.80 8.66
CA VAL A 41 6.20 -9.37 7.26
C VAL A 41 7.58 -8.87 6.87
N MET A 42 8.29 -9.66 6.06
CA MET A 42 9.61 -9.32 5.59
C MET A 42 9.57 -8.44 4.34
N ASN A 43 10.42 -7.41 4.31
CA ASN A 43 10.57 -6.56 3.13
C ASN A 43 11.18 -7.36 1.97
N ALA A 44 10.38 -7.63 0.95
CA ALA A 44 10.76 -8.46 -0.19
C ALA A 44 12.02 -7.97 -0.95
N TYR A 45 12.31 -6.67 -0.92
CA TYR A 45 13.52 -6.12 -1.54
C TYR A 45 14.78 -6.48 -0.76
N LYS A 46 14.71 -6.49 0.58
CA LYS A 46 15.85 -6.81 1.45
C LYS A 46 16.17 -8.29 1.42
N ILE A 47 15.15 -9.15 1.38
CA ILE A 47 15.28 -10.60 1.44
C ILE A 47 15.28 -11.25 0.05
N ARG A 48 15.57 -10.48 -1.02
CA ARG A 48 15.47 -10.98 -2.39
C ARG A 48 16.54 -12.04 -2.65
N ARG A 49 16.12 -13.28 -2.90
CA ARG A 49 16.99 -14.35 -3.39
C ARG A 49 17.31 -14.12 -4.88
N LEU A 50 18.59 -14.22 -5.26
CA LEU A 50 19.06 -14.00 -6.64
C LEU A 50 19.04 -15.27 -7.51
N GLU A 51 18.41 -16.35 -7.03
CA GLU A 51 18.37 -17.61 -7.76
C GLU A 51 17.38 -17.58 -8.93
N PRO A 52 17.75 -18.14 -10.10
CA PRO A 52 16.90 -18.12 -11.29
C PRO A 52 15.67 -19.05 -11.19
N ASN A 53 15.70 -20.08 -10.33
CA ASN A 53 14.63 -21.09 -10.21
C ASN A 53 13.81 -20.91 -8.93
N LYS A 54 13.10 -19.78 -8.87
CA LYS A 54 12.19 -19.43 -7.79
C LYS A 54 10.96 -20.36 -7.81
N THR A 55 10.67 -21.01 -6.68
CA THR A 55 9.45 -21.82 -6.48
C THR A 55 8.89 -21.54 -5.10
N ASP A 56 7.56 -21.60 -4.93
CA ASP A 56 6.91 -21.25 -3.65
C ASP A 56 7.46 -22.04 -2.45
N LYS A 57 7.81 -23.32 -2.66
CA LYS A 57 8.43 -24.16 -1.63
C LYS A 57 9.82 -23.65 -1.22
N LYS A 58 10.66 -23.27 -2.18
CA LYS A 58 11.99 -22.72 -1.90
C LYS A 58 11.90 -21.34 -1.26
N ASP A 59 10.93 -20.54 -1.67
CA ASP A 59 10.65 -19.24 -1.05
C ASP A 59 10.25 -19.39 0.43
N ALA A 60 9.39 -20.36 0.75
CA ALA A 60 9.00 -20.62 2.14
C ALA A 60 10.17 -21.06 3.01
N ILE A 61 11.04 -21.94 2.49
CA ILE A 61 12.26 -22.37 3.19
C ILE A 61 13.21 -21.18 3.37
N TRP A 62 13.38 -20.35 2.34
CA TRP A 62 14.22 -19.16 2.40
C TRP A 62 13.73 -18.13 3.44
N LEU A 63 12.42 -17.89 3.52
CA LEU A 63 11.85 -17.01 4.54
C LEU A 63 12.15 -17.53 5.96
N LEU A 64 12.06 -18.84 6.16
CA LEU A 64 12.41 -19.45 7.45
C LEU A 64 13.91 -19.30 7.76
N GLU A 65 14.78 -19.57 6.80
CA GLU A 65 16.24 -19.41 6.95
C GLU A 65 16.62 -17.97 7.30
N VAL A 66 16.00 -16.98 6.64
CA VAL A 66 16.21 -15.57 6.96
C VAL A 66 15.69 -15.22 8.35
N SER A 67 14.58 -15.82 8.79
CA SER A 67 14.03 -15.56 10.13
C SER A 67 14.93 -16.01 11.27
N GLU A 68 15.75 -17.04 11.04
CA GLU A 68 16.72 -17.55 12.01
C GLU A 68 18.00 -16.70 12.04
N SER A 69 18.21 -15.85 11.04
CA SER A 69 19.38 -14.97 10.94
C SER A 69 19.18 -13.64 11.68
N GLU A 70 20.28 -13.05 12.15
CA GLU A 70 20.28 -11.69 12.74
C GLU A 70 19.98 -10.58 11.71
N LEU A 71 19.92 -10.91 10.42
CA LEU A 71 19.53 -9.99 9.34
C LEU A 71 18.01 -9.79 9.29
N PHE A 72 17.25 -10.50 10.12
CA PHE A 72 15.81 -10.37 10.21
C PHE A 72 15.40 -9.00 10.77
N SER A 73 14.58 -8.30 10.01
CA SER A 73 13.90 -7.08 10.45
C SER A 73 12.49 -7.08 9.89
N ASP A 74 11.50 -7.06 10.79
CA ASP A 74 10.10 -7.01 10.42
C ASP A 74 9.75 -5.66 9.76
N SER A 75 8.86 -5.70 8.79
CA SER A 75 8.34 -4.48 8.17
C SER A 75 7.36 -3.83 9.12
N TYR A 76 7.39 -2.51 9.19
CA TYR A 76 6.44 -1.78 10.02
C TYR A 76 5.00 -2.03 9.56
N MET A 77 4.21 -2.67 10.43
CA MET A 77 2.77 -2.79 10.30
C MET A 77 2.10 -1.81 11.27
N PRO A 78 1.18 -0.96 10.80
CA PRO A 78 0.52 0.00 11.66
C PRO A 78 -0.39 -0.70 12.67
N ASP A 79 -0.44 -0.16 13.88
CA ASP A 79 -1.44 -0.54 14.87
C ASP A 79 -2.84 -0.12 14.44
N ASP A 80 -3.85 -0.69 15.09
CA ASP A 80 -5.25 -0.61 14.72
C ASP A 80 -5.72 0.86 14.62
N ASP A 81 -5.28 1.73 15.54
CA ASP A 81 -5.58 3.17 15.52
C ASP A 81 -4.99 3.88 14.29
N ILE A 82 -3.71 3.62 13.98
CA ILE A 82 -3.01 4.19 12.83
C ILE A 82 -3.62 3.66 11.54
N GLN A 83 -4.04 2.39 11.53
CA GLN A 83 -4.72 1.78 10.41
C GLN A 83 -6.09 2.44 10.16
N ALA A 84 -6.89 2.64 11.21
CA ALA A 84 -8.17 3.33 11.13
C ALA A 84 -8.00 4.76 10.60
N LEU A 85 -7.02 5.51 11.10
CA LEU A 85 -6.70 6.84 10.60
C LEU A 85 -6.32 6.83 9.12
N ARG A 86 -5.44 5.90 8.70
CA ARG A 86 -5.05 5.74 7.29
C ARG A 86 -6.24 5.40 6.40
N PHE A 87 -7.19 4.59 6.89
CA PHE A 87 -8.41 4.27 6.17
C PHE A 87 -9.28 5.52 5.96
N LEU A 88 -9.50 6.31 7.02
CA LEU A 88 -10.28 7.55 6.95
C LEU A 88 -9.66 8.56 5.99
N ILE A 89 -8.35 8.78 6.07
CA ILE A 89 -7.63 9.70 5.16
C ILE A 89 -7.75 9.23 3.71
N ARG A 90 -7.54 7.93 3.44
CA ARG A 90 -7.69 7.38 2.08
C ARG A 90 -9.11 7.52 1.55
N LYS A 91 -10.13 7.29 2.39
CA LYS A 91 -11.53 7.47 2.03
C LYS A 91 -11.82 8.94 1.70
N GLN A 92 -11.35 9.88 2.51
CA GLN A 92 -11.50 11.31 2.27
C GLN A 92 -10.85 11.73 0.95
N MET A 93 -9.60 11.31 0.70
CA MET A 93 -8.88 11.63 -0.53
C MET A 93 -9.57 11.06 -1.78
N ARG A 94 -10.16 9.87 -1.67
CA ARG A 94 -10.94 9.27 -2.77
C ARG A 94 -12.17 10.13 -3.11
N LEU A 95 -12.96 10.50 -2.10
CA LEU A 95 -14.16 11.32 -2.30
C LEU A 95 -13.83 12.70 -2.90
N LEU A 96 -12.73 13.31 -2.46
CA LEU A 96 -12.25 14.57 -3.04
C LEU A 96 -11.84 14.41 -4.50
N THR A 97 -11.16 13.31 -4.83
CA THR A 97 -10.74 13.00 -6.20
C THR A 97 -11.94 12.75 -7.11
N GLU A 98 -12.92 11.96 -6.65
CA GLU A 98 -14.17 11.70 -7.38
C GLU A 98 -14.96 12.99 -7.64
N SER A 99 -15.07 13.85 -6.63
CA SER A 99 -15.75 15.15 -6.74
C SER A 99 -15.03 16.10 -7.71
N ALA A 100 -13.68 16.08 -7.74
CA ALA A 100 -12.88 16.90 -8.64
C ALA A 100 -12.95 16.43 -10.10
N ILE A 101 -13.07 15.11 -10.34
CA ILE A 101 -13.24 14.52 -11.67
C ILE A 101 -14.59 14.91 -12.28
N SER A 102 -15.67 14.90 -11.49
CA SER A 102 -17.00 15.33 -11.96
C SER A 102 -17.13 16.83 -12.22
N GLY A 103 -16.30 17.66 -11.57
CA GLY A 103 -16.38 19.13 -11.64
C GLY A 103 -15.50 19.82 -12.69
N GLY A 104 -14.63 19.10 -13.41
CA GLY A 104 -13.76 19.66 -14.46
C GLY A 104 -12.70 20.69 -14.01
N ARG A 105 -12.69 21.10 -12.74
CA ARG A 105 -11.75 22.06 -12.15
C ARG A 105 -11.61 21.82 -10.65
N LEU A 106 -10.53 21.14 -10.23
CA LEU A 106 -9.71 21.64 -9.13
C LEU A 106 -8.35 20.96 -9.12
N THR A 107 -7.35 21.73 -9.51
CA THR A 107 -5.93 21.46 -9.42
C THR A 107 -5.56 21.04 -7.99
N ILE A 108 -5.15 19.78 -7.86
CA ILE A 108 -4.01 19.32 -7.04
C ILE A 108 -3.75 20.17 -5.79
N PHE A 109 -4.50 19.95 -4.71
CA PHE A 109 -4.17 20.55 -3.43
C PHE A 109 -3.93 19.45 -2.41
N PHE A 110 -2.65 19.11 -2.19
CA PHE A 110 -2.08 18.68 -0.90
C PHE A 110 -0.55 18.63 -1.03
N GLY A 111 0.07 19.78 -1.32
CA GLY A 111 1.50 20.01 -1.17
C GLY A 111 1.94 20.05 0.29
N GLY A 112 1.70 18.97 1.04
CA GLY A 112 2.04 18.87 2.47
C GLY A 112 2.84 17.62 2.86
N LEU A 113 3.00 16.64 1.97
CA LEU A 113 3.84 15.45 2.23
C LEU A 113 4.72 15.12 1.02
N GLY A 114 5.83 15.85 0.88
CA GLY A 114 7.14 15.31 0.49
C GLY A 114 7.33 14.37 -0.71
N PHE A 115 6.44 14.29 -1.70
CA PHE A 115 6.66 13.48 -2.92
C PHE A 115 6.96 14.36 -4.15
N LYS A 116 8.00 13.99 -4.91
CA LYS A 116 8.60 14.77 -6.01
C LYS A 116 7.68 14.95 -7.23
N GLN A 117 7.49 16.23 -7.61
CA GLN A 117 7.31 16.85 -8.94
C GLN A 117 6.73 16.05 -10.13
N LEU A 118 5.66 16.59 -10.76
CA LEU A 118 5.55 16.63 -12.24
C LEU A 118 4.65 17.80 -12.69
N THR A 119 5.23 18.71 -13.47
CA THR A 119 4.55 19.84 -14.13
C THR A 119 4.03 19.39 -15.50
N MET A 120 2.76 19.65 -15.81
CA MET A 120 2.22 19.56 -17.18
C MET A 120 1.46 20.85 -17.52
N ARG A 121 1.92 21.53 -18.59
CA ARG A 121 1.26 22.68 -19.21
C ARG A 121 0.59 22.19 -20.49
N ARG A 122 -0.73 22.39 -20.64
CA ARG A 122 -1.37 22.28 -21.96
C ARG A 122 -1.41 23.65 -22.61
N SER A 123 -0.81 23.72 -23.81
CA SER A 123 -1.09 24.71 -24.84
C SER A 123 -2.26 24.17 -25.68
N CYS A 124 -3.40 24.87 -25.74
CA CYS A 124 -4.30 24.93 -26.90
C CYS A 124 -5.44 25.92 -26.60
N GLY A 125 -5.60 26.95 -27.43
CA GLY A 125 -6.68 27.95 -27.33
C GLY A 125 -7.91 27.60 -28.18
N VAL A 126 -8.93 28.47 -28.12
CA VAL A 126 -9.73 29.05 -29.23
C VAL A 126 -11.00 29.74 -28.65
N GLU A 127 -11.14 31.03 -29.01
CA GLU A 127 -12.32 31.93 -29.23
C GLU A 127 -13.51 31.95 -28.23
N GLU A 128 -14.29 33.03 -28.02
CA GLU A 128 -14.48 34.37 -28.60
C GLU A 128 -15.32 35.17 -27.55
N ALA A 129 -15.12 36.48 -27.39
CA ALA A 129 -16.15 37.35 -26.81
C ALA A 129 -15.92 38.83 -27.18
N ASN A 130 -16.82 39.35 -28.00
CA ASN A 130 -16.94 40.75 -28.44
C ASN A 130 -17.10 41.74 -27.28
N ALA A 131 -16.49 42.92 -27.41
CA ALA A 131 -17.07 44.18 -26.92
C ALA A 131 -16.49 45.38 -27.68
N THR A 132 -17.29 45.88 -28.62
CA THR A 132 -17.23 47.22 -29.19
C THR A 132 -17.35 48.28 -28.10
N THR A 133 -16.49 49.30 -28.11
CA THR A 133 -16.89 50.73 -28.04
C THR A 133 -15.72 51.64 -28.43
N SER A 134 -15.94 52.38 -29.52
CA SER A 134 -15.39 53.71 -29.86
C SER A 134 -15.38 54.64 -28.63
N SER A 135 -14.49 55.60 -28.44
CA SER A 135 -14.16 56.83 -29.21
C SER A 135 -13.10 57.56 -28.36
N THR A 136 -12.15 58.37 -28.83
CA THR A 136 -12.24 59.57 -29.68
C THR A 136 -10.83 59.93 -30.12
#